data_AF-A0A938UNQ5-F1
#
_entry.id   AF-A0A938UNQ5-F1
#
_cell.length_a   1.000
_cell.length_b   1.000
_cell.length_c   1.000
_cell.angle_alpha   90.00
_cell.angle_beta   90.00
_cell.angle_gamma   90.00
#
_symmetry.space_group_name_H-M   'P 1'
#
loop_
_entity.id
_entity.type
_entity.pdbx_description
1 polymer ?
#
loop_
_entity_poly.entity_id
_entity_poly.type
_entity_poly.pdbx_seq_one_letter_code
_entity_poly.pdbx_strand_id
1 'polypeptide(L)'
;MDPDFILQAHYLCDEYGIDEHGAASTIAMAMELYERGMLTKEDTDGEELVFGNGEAFLRLIEKIVYRKGFGDLLAEGTRVMGQRLHAEKYAIHIKGQEVDASDPRSMVTRALTFSVATRGSCHLRGFPYIDEFIKPEEGLEYFGTAAVSDVKALEGKGKLVAWSEDWITIANLMGLCIFAWYRSRTFSMLIKRGLELVTDAYVAATGLPMTKEILLRCGERVYNLEKLINLREGIGRESDYPPARFFDEPMPDGPGKGAHLDSTDYEILLNDYYRARGWDPVTGCPTPEKLEELGLTTS
;
A
#
# COMPACT_ATOMS: atom_id res chain seq x y z
N MET A 1 -6.89 22.75 11.10
CA MET A 1 -6.75 22.43 9.66
C MET A 1 -7.80 23.26 8.94
N ASP A 2 -7.40 24.02 7.93
CA ASP A 2 -8.30 24.91 7.16
C ASP A 2 -8.93 24.12 6.00
N PRO A 3 -10.26 23.88 6.00
CA PRO A 3 -10.91 23.13 4.94
C PRO A 3 -10.81 23.78 3.56
N ASP A 4 -10.79 25.11 3.49
CA ASP A 4 -10.78 25.83 2.20
C ASP A 4 -9.45 25.59 1.48
N PHE A 5 -8.34 25.62 2.21
CA PHE A 5 -7.02 25.25 1.71
C PHE A 5 -6.99 23.82 1.16
N ILE A 6 -7.55 22.84 1.89
CA ILE A 6 -7.56 21.43 1.44
C ILE A 6 -8.35 21.29 0.13
N LEU A 7 -9.53 21.89 0.06
CA LEU A 7 -10.37 21.86 -1.14
C LEU A 7 -9.64 22.52 -2.33
N GLN A 8 -8.92 23.60 -2.09
CA GLN A 8 -8.14 24.26 -3.13
C GLN A 8 -6.96 23.40 -3.60
N ALA A 9 -6.23 22.75 -2.69
CA ALA A 9 -5.13 21.85 -3.03
C ALA A 9 -5.64 20.66 -3.86
N HIS A 10 -6.74 20.04 -3.43
CA HIS A 10 -7.39 18.95 -4.16
C HIS A 10 -7.83 19.39 -5.56
N TYR A 11 -8.52 20.54 -5.66
CA TYR A 11 -8.94 21.11 -6.94
C TYR A 11 -7.75 21.32 -7.89
N LEU A 12 -6.63 21.85 -7.40
CA LEU A 12 -5.44 22.04 -8.25
C LEU A 12 -4.85 20.71 -8.72
N CYS A 13 -4.75 19.71 -7.84
CA CYS A 13 -4.25 18.38 -8.23
C CYS A 13 -5.14 17.74 -9.30
N ASP A 14 -6.46 17.83 -9.16
CA ASP A 14 -7.44 17.34 -10.14
C ASP A 14 -7.33 18.07 -11.47
N GLU A 15 -7.31 19.42 -11.46
CA GLU A 15 -7.23 20.23 -12.67
C GLU A 15 -5.91 20.02 -13.43
N TYR A 16 -4.81 19.78 -12.71
CA TYR A 16 -3.52 19.49 -13.32
C TYR A 16 -3.31 18.01 -13.65
N GLY A 17 -4.18 17.12 -13.17
CA GLY A 17 -4.08 15.68 -13.40
C GLY A 17 -2.87 15.02 -12.74
N ILE A 18 -2.53 15.43 -11.51
CA ILE A 18 -1.45 14.84 -10.72
C ILE A 18 -1.99 14.08 -9.50
N ASP A 19 -1.23 13.09 -9.01
CA ASP A 19 -1.56 12.40 -7.77
C ASP A 19 -1.40 13.34 -6.56
N GLU A 20 -2.52 13.62 -5.89
CA GLU A 20 -2.55 14.43 -4.66
C GLU A 20 -1.66 13.84 -3.58
N HIS A 21 -1.65 12.50 -3.41
CA HIS A 21 -0.90 11.86 -2.34
C HIS A 21 0.61 12.02 -2.55
N GLY A 22 1.11 11.73 -3.75
CA GLY A 22 2.50 11.92 -4.12
C GLY A 22 2.94 13.38 -4.01
N ALA A 23 2.13 14.32 -4.53
CA ALA A 23 2.41 15.75 -4.45
C ALA A 23 2.47 16.24 -3.00
N ALA A 24 1.46 15.93 -2.19
CA ALA A 24 1.37 16.36 -0.80
C ALA A 24 2.51 15.78 0.05
N SER A 25 2.82 14.50 -0.12
CA SER A 25 3.89 13.82 0.63
C SER A 25 5.27 14.36 0.25
N THR A 26 5.49 14.68 -1.03
CA THR A 26 6.76 15.27 -1.50
C THR A 26 6.94 16.70 -0.97
N ILE A 27 5.89 17.52 -0.99
CA ILE A 27 5.91 18.86 -0.40
C ILE A 27 6.10 18.76 1.13
N ALA A 28 5.45 17.82 1.80
CA ALA A 28 5.60 17.61 3.24
C ALA A 28 7.03 17.22 3.63
N MET A 29 7.69 16.35 2.84
CA MET A 29 9.10 16.04 3.06
C MET A 29 9.96 17.29 2.87
N ALA A 30 9.72 18.11 1.85
CA ALA A 30 10.46 19.36 1.66
C ALA A 30 10.28 20.35 2.82
N MET A 31 9.06 20.45 3.37
CA MET A 31 8.79 21.25 4.57
C MET A 31 9.56 20.71 5.78
N GLU A 32 9.58 19.39 5.99
CA GLU A 32 10.34 18.78 7.08
C GLU A 32 11.85 19.07 6.94
N LEU A 33 12.41 18.95 5.73
CA LEU A 33 13.82 19.24 5.47
C LEU A 33 14.16 20.72 5.70
N TYR A 34 13.25 21.63 5.33
CA TYR A 34 13.42 23.06 5.59
C TYR A 34 13.39 23.38 7.09
N GLU A 35 12.43 22.85 7.85
CA GLU A 35 12.38 23.05 9.31
C GLU A 35 13.59 22.45 10.05
N ARG A 36 14.19 21.41 9.48
CA ARG A 36 15.44 20.82 9.99
C ARG A 36 16.70 21.58 9.55
N GLY A 37 16.57 22.63 8.75
CA GLY A 37 17.69 23.43 8.23
C GLY A 37 18.51 22.71 7.16
N MET A 38 17.99 21.63 6.57
CA MET A 38 18.61 20.92 5.45
C MET A 38 18.31 21.58 4.10
N LEU A 39 17.22 22.34 4.03
CA LEU A 39 16.90 23.25 2.94
C LEU A 39 16.87 24.68 3.48
N THR A 40 17.38 25.61 2.70
CA THR A 40 17.31 27.05 2.99
C THR A 40 16.31 27.73 2.08
N LYS A 41 16.00 28.99 2.39
CA LYS A 41 15.13 29.83 1.55
C LYS A 41 15.71 30.06 0.14
N GLU A 42 17.03 29.95 -0.02
CA GLU A 42 17.68 30.05 -1.33
C GLU A 42 17.43 28.79 -2.17
N ASP A 43 17.50 27.61 -1.54
CA ASP A 43 17.26 26.32 -2.21
C ASP A 43 15.83 26.17 -2.71
N THR A 44 14.87 26.88 -2.10
CA THR A 44 13.43 26.76 -2.36
C THR A 44 12.88 27.88 -3.24
N ASP A 45 13.74 28.57 -4.00
CA ASP A 45 13.44 29.76 -4.81
C ASP A 45 12.73 30.89 -4.01
N GLY A 46 13.07 31.06 -2.72
CA GLY A 46 12.48 32.07 -1.87
C GLY A 46 11.22 31.65 -1.12
N GLU A 47 10.76 30.41 -1.27
CA GLU A 47 9.58 29.89 -0.56
C GLU A 47 9.94 29.51 0.89
N GLU A 48 9.09 29.91 1.85
CA GLU A 48 9.27 29.56 3.26
C GLU A 48 8.49 28.27 3.58
N LEU A 49 9.19 27.13 3.55
CA LEU A 49 8.58 25.80 3.63
C LEU A 49 8.43 25.31 5.08
N VAL A 50 7.65 26.02 5.89
CA VAL A 50 7.29 25.57 7.25
C VAL A 50 5.93 24.89 7.26
N PHE A 51 5.74 23.90 8.15
CA PHE A 51 4.45 23.24 8.29
C PHE A 51 3.36 24.25 8.67
N GLY A 52 2.22 24.17 7.99
CA GLY A 52 1.12 25.11 8.13
C GLY A 52 1.13 26.29 7.15
N ASN A 53 2.19 26.46 6.35
CA ASN A 53 2.21 27.45 5.27
C ASN A 53 1.43 26.95 4.03
N GLY A 54 0.11 27.11 4.06
CA GLY A 54 -0.78 26.68 2.96
C GLY A 54 -0.53 27.42 1.64
N GLU A 55 -0.15 28.71 1.68
CA GLU A 55 0.11 29.46 0.46
C GLU A 55 1.33 28.94 -0.30
N ALA A 56 2.43 28.65 0.42
CA ALA A 56 3.62 28.04 -0.18
C ALA A 56 3.29 26.65 -0.76
N PHE A 57 2.50 25.86 -0.03
CA PHE A 57 2.05 24.55 -0.49
C PHE A 57 1.32 24.63 -1.84
N LEU A 58 0.33 25.52 -1.97
CA LEU A 58 -0.43 25.69 -3.21
C LEU A 58 0.46 26.16 -4.38
N ARG A 59 1.41 27.07 -4.13
CA ARG A 59 2.38 27.50 -5.15
C ARG A 59 3.29 26.36 -5.60
N LEU A 60 3.69 25.48 -4.68
CA LEU A 60 4.53 24.33 -5.02
C LEU A 60 3.79 23.31 -5.90
N ILE A 61 2.48 23.12 -5.75
CA ILE A 61 1.69 22.27 -6.66
C ILE A 61 1.87 22.74 -8.11
N GLU A 62 1.69 24.03 -8.37
CA GLU A 62 1.86 24.59 -9.72
C GLU A 62 3.32 24.45 -10.21
N LYS A 63 4.30 24.72 -9.35
CA LYS A 63 5.72 24.56 -9.68
C LYS A 63 6.09 23.11 -10.02
N ILE A 64 5.51 22.12 -9.35
CA ILE A 64 5.68 20.69 -9.65
C ILE A 64 5.20 20.41 -11.08
N VAL A 65 3.97 20.80 -11.38
CA VAL A 65 3.32 20.53 -12.68
C VAL A 65 4.11 21.12 -13.84
N TYR A 66 4.60 22.35 -13.69
CA TYR A 66 5.38 23.02 -14.73
C TYR A 66 6.88 22.79 -14.63
N ARG A 67 7.36 21.97 -13.67
CA ARG A 67 8.79 21.73 -13.40
C ARG A 67 9.60 23.04 -13.34
N LYS A 68 9.10 24.02 -12.57
CA LYS A 68 9.70 25.36 -12.45
C LYS A 68 10.53 25.47 -11.17
N GLY A 69 11.81 25.79 -11.32
CA GLY A 69 12.72 25.99 -10.19
C GLY A 69 12.78 24.75 -9.30
N PHE A 70 12.64 24.94 -7.99
CA PHE A 70 12.55 23.88 -6.99
C PHE A 70 11.45 22.84 -7.29
N GLY A 71 10.40 23.22 -8.02
CA GLY A 71 9.35 22.31 -8.46
C GLY A 71 9.84 21.18 -9.37
N ASP A 72 10.93 21.35 -10.11
CA ASP A 72 11.51 20.26 -10.92
C ASP A 72 12.05 19.13 -10.05
N LEU A 73 12.63 19.46 -8.89
CA LEU A 73 13.07 18.45 -7.92
C LEU A 73 11.87 17.75 -7.26
N LEU A 74 10.86 18.53 -6.85
CA LEU A 74 9.64 17.99 -6.24
C LEU A 74 8.85 17.07 -7.20
N ALA A 75 8.91 17.32 -8.50
CA ALA A 75 8.24 16.50 -9.51
C ALA A 75 8.80 15.06 -9.61
N GLU A 76 9.93 14.76 -8.99
CA GLU A 76 10.55 13.44 -8.99
C GLU A 76 10.10 12.53 -7.82
N GLY A 77 9.28 13.06 -6.90
CA GLY A 77 8.78 12.33 -5.74
C GLY A 77 9.77 12.22 -4.58
N THR A 78 9.30 11.71 -3.45
CA THR A 78 10.06 11.64 -2.19
C THR A 78 11.34 10.82 -2.30
N ARG A 79 11.29 9.67 -3.02
CA ARG A 79 12.45 8.78 -3.18
C ARG A 79 13.63 9.49 -3.84
N VAL A 80 13.39 10.06 -5.02
CA VAL A 80 14.44 10.69 -5.82
C VAL A 80 14.89 11.99 -5.18
N MET A 81 13.96 12.78 -4.63
CA MET A 81 14.31 13.98 -3.86
C MET A 81 15.20 13.62 -2.67
N GLY A 82 14.84 12.60 -1.89
CA GLY A 82 15.64 12.12 -0.77
C GLY A 82 17.04 11.71 -1.19
N GLN A 83 17.20 10.98 -2.29
CA GLN A 83 18.52 10.59 -2.82
C GLN A 83 19.36 11.79 -3.25
N ARG A 84 18.76 12.76 -3.96
CA ARG A 84 19.48 13.95 -4.46
C ARG A 84 19.89 14.90 -3.33
N LEU A 85 19.13 14.92 -2.24
CA LEU A 85 19.39 15.76 -1.07
C LEU A 85 20.15 15.03 0.05
N HIS A 86 20.53 13.76 -0.14
CA HIS A 86 21.11 12.91 0.91
C HIS A 86 20.25 12.86 2.19
N ALA A 87 18.95 12.73 1.98
CA ALA A 87 17.88 12.85 2.96
C ALA A 87 16.91 11.64 2.91
N GLU A 88 17.39 10.47 2.47
CA GLU A 88 16.60 9.25 2.26
C GLU A 88 15.84 8.82 3.52
N LYS A 89 16.39 9.09 4.71
CA LYS A 89 15.72 8.84 6.00
C LYS A 89 14.35 9.52 6.12
N TYR A 90 14.16 10.64 5.43
CA TYR A 90 12.94 11.45 5.47
C TYR A 90 11.95 11.09 4.35
N ALA A 91 12.36 10.24 3.41
CA ALA A 91 11.52 9.82 2.30
C ALA A 91 10.60 8.66 2.73
N ILE A 92 9.32 8.97 2.95
CA ILE A 92 8.32 8.01 3.41
C ILE A 92 7.65 7.34 2.21
N HIS A 93 8.31 6.32 1.66
CA HIS A 93 7.81 5.57 0.49
C HIS A 93 8.05 4.06 0.62
N ILE A 94 7.35 3.26 -0.19
CA ILE A 94 7.60 1.83 -0.38
C ILE A 94 7.67 1.56 -1.88
N LYS A 95 8.76 0.94 -2.35
CA LYS A 95 9.08 0.76 -3.79
C LYS A 95 9.10 2.05 -4.62
N GLY A 96 9.22 3.20 -3.96
CA GLY A 96 9.20 4.53 -4.58
C GLY A 96 7.84 5.21 -4.63
N GLN A 97 6.75 4.51 -4.25
CA GLN A 97 5.44 5.11 -4.06
C GLN A 97 5.32 5.65 -2.64
N GLU A 98 4.93 6.92 -2.49
CA GLU A 98 4.68 7.54 -1.20
C GLU A 98 3.70 6.72 -0.36
N VAL A 99 3.94 6.64 0.95
CA VAL A 99 3.06 5.87 1.83
C VAL A 99 1.68 6.50 1.88
N ASP A 100 0.66 5.66 1.76
CA ASP A 100 -0.74 6.03 1.88
C ASP A 100 -1.05 6.86 3.14
N ALA A 101 -2.17 7.58 3.13
CA ALA A 101 -2.59 8.51 4.20
C ALA A 101 -3.02 7.84 5.52
N SER A 102 -2.41 6.71 5.90
CA SER A 102 -2.57 6.11 7.20
C SER A 102 -1.25 5.59 7.77
N ASP A 103 -0.98 5.96 9.02
CA ASP A 103 0.21 5.56 9.73
C ASP A 103 0.10 4.10 10.19
N PRO A 104 0.99 3.19 9.74
CA PRO A 104 0.87 1.77 10.03
C PRO A 104 1.56 1.36 11.34
N ARG A 105 2.17 2.28 12.11
CA ARG A 105 2.97 1.96 13.31
C ARG A 105 2.22 1.19 14.38
N SER A 106 0.90 1.32 14.45
CA SER A 106 0.03 0.58 15.38
C SER A 106 -0.75 -0.56 14.72
N MET A 107 -0.53 -0.83 13.44
CA MET A 107 -1.36 -1.71 12.60
C MET A 107 -0.49 -2.59 11.70
N VAL A 108 0.00 -3.71 12.24
CA VAL A 108 0.98 -4.57 11.58
C VAL A 108 0.47 -5.20 10.27
N THR A 109 -0.82 -5.58 10.20
CA THR A 109 -1.47 -6.08 8.98
C THR A 109 -1.41 -5.05 7.86
N ARG A 110 -1.59 -3.77 8.20
CA ARG A 110 -1.54 -2.66 7.25
C ARG A 110 -0.11 -2.37 6.82
N ALA A 111 0.84 -2.39 7.75
CA ALA A 111 2.28 -2.29 7.45
C ALA A 111 2.72 -3.35 6.44
N LEU A 112 2.30 -4.61 6.63
CA LEU A 112 2.58 -5.70 5.70
C LEU A 112 1.92 -5.44 4.34
N THR A 113 0.62 -5.11 4.31
CA THR A 113 -0.12 -4.87 3.06
C THR A 113 0.51 -3.77 2.21
N PHE A 114 0.94 -2.68 2.83
CA PHE A 114 1.62 -1.59 2.12
C PHE A 114 2.98 -2.03 1.56
N SER A 115 3.71 -2.81 2.35
CA SER A 115 5.05 -3.25 2.02
C SER A 115 5.09 -4.25 0.89
N VAL A 116 4.20 -5.25 0.90
CA VAL A 116 4.22 -6.36 -0.09
C VAL A 116 3.44 -6.05 -1.37
N ALA A 117 2.68 -4.96 -1.40
CA ALA A 117 1.93 -4.52 -2.58
C ALA A 117 2.82 -4.44 -3.83
N THR A 118 2.34 -5.00 -4.94
CA THR A 118 3.08 -5.10 -6.20
C THR A 118 3.33 -3.75 -6.88
N ARG A 119 2.61 -2.69 -6.50
CA ARG A 119 2.75 -1.34 -7.07
C ARG A 119 3.27 -0.29 -6.08
N GLY A 120 3.94 -0.72 -5.02
CA GLY A 120 4.31 0.15 -3.90
C GLY A 120 3.15 0.40 -2.93
N SER A 121 3.36 1.28 -1.95
CA SER A 121 2.40 1.49 -0.86
C SER A 121 1.01 1.84 -1.39
N CYS A 122 0.04 0.95 -1.18
CA CYS A 122 -1.32 1.15 -1.67
C CYS A 122 -2.34 0.35 -0.86
N HIS A 123 -3.22 1.04 -0.13
CA HIS A 123 -4.31 0.42 0.62
C HIS A 123 -5.39 -0.23 -0.27
N LEU A 124 -5.37 0.03 -1.58
CA LEU A 124 -6.26 -0.56 -2.57
C LEU A 124 -5.64 -1.75 -3.32
N ARG A 125 -4.47 -2.26 -2.91
CA ARG A 125 -3.89 -3.49 -3.49
C ARG A 125 -4.19 -4.73 -2.65
N GLY A 126 -4.47 -4.57 -1.36
CA GLY A 126 -5.04 -5.58 -0.48
C GLY A 126 -6.21 -4.99 0.31
N PHE A 127 -6.81 -5.76 1.22
CA PHE A 127 -7.87 -5.26 2.10
C PHE A 127 -7.47 -5.47 3.58
N PRO A 128 -6.68 -4.54 4.15
CA PRO A 128 -6.03 -4.74 5.45
C PRO A 128 -6.97 -4.59 6.66
N TYR A 129 -8.28 -4.44 6.45
CA TYR A 129 -9.26 -4.17 7.51
C TYR A 129 -10.12 -5.39 7.86
N ILE A 130 -9.89 -6.54 7.21
CA ILE A 130 -10.67 -7.77 7.45
C ILE A 130 -10.60 -8.18 8.93
N ASP A 131 -9.41 -8.05 9.53
CA ASP A 131 -9.17 -8.39 10.92
C ASP A 131 -9.87 -7.47 11.93
N GLU A 132 -10.37 -6.30 11.52
CA GLU A 132 -11.12 -5.38 12.37
C GLU A 132 -12.57 -5.84 12.59
N PHE A 133 -13.12 -6.71 11.72
CA PHE A 133 -14.54 -7.12 11.78
C PHE A 133 -14.80 -8.61 11.57
N ILE A 134 -13.81 -9.40 11.12
CA ILE A 134 -13.95 -10.85 11.01
C ILE A 134 -14.14 -11.48 12.40
N LYS A 135 -15.03 -12.46 12.51
CA LYS A 135 -15.24 -13.17 13.77
C LYS A 135 -14.19 -14.26 13.99
N PRO A 136 -13.88 -14.63 15.24
CA PRO A 136 -12.96 -15.73 15.54
C PRO A 136 -13.28 -17.03 14.81
N GLU A 137 -14.56 -17.38 14.69
CA GLU A 137 -14.99 -18.62 14.03
C GLU A 137 -14.77 -18.57 12.51
N GLU A 138 -15.07 -17.42 11.88
CA GLU A 138 -14.79 -17.16 10.46
C GLU A 138 -13.27 -17.16 10.21
N GLY A 139 -12.49 -16.61 11.15
CA GLY A 139 -11.03 -16.62 11.12
C GLY A 139 -10.46 -18.03 11.11
N LEU A 140 -10.95 -18.89 12.01
CA LEU A 140 -10.56 -20.29 12.07
C LEU A 140 -10.92 -21.03 10.77
N GLU A 141 -12.13 -20.81 10.23
CA GLU A 141 -12.61 -21.46 9.01
C GLU A 141 -11.77 -21.09 7.78
N TYR A 142 -11.51 -19.80 7.55
CA TYR A 142 -10.87 -19.32 6.32
C TYR A 142 -9.34 -19.29 6.43
N PHE A 143 -8.82 -18.91 7.59
CA PHE A 143 -7.40 -18.65 7.79
C PHE A 143 -6.71 -19.73 8.64
N GLY A 144 -7.47 -20.63 9.26
CA GLY A 144 -6.93 -21.72 10.06
C GLY A 144 -6.59 -21.33 11.50
N THR A 145 -6.89 -20.09 11.89
CA THR A 145 -6.68 -19.59 13.26
C THR A 145 -7.67 -18.48 13.59
N ALA A 146 -8.19 -18.50 14.82
CA ALA A 146 -9.02 -17.44 15.36
C ALA A 146 -8.21 -16.16 15.66
N ALA A 147 -6.89 -16.26 15.82
CA ALA A 147 -6.02 -15.13 16.13
C ALA A 147 -6.08 -14.02 15.06
N VAL A 148 -6.48 -14.37 13.83
CA VAL A 148 -6.63 -13.43 12.73
C VAL A 148 -7.63 -12.31 13.03
N SER A 149 -8.61 -12.51 13.92
CA SER A 149 -9.56 -11.47 14.37
C SER A 149 -9.01 -10.52 15.44
N ASP A 150 -7.78 -10.73 15.92
CA ASP A 150 -7.08 -9.78 16.78
C ASP A 150 -6.15 -8.93 15.93
N VAL A 151 -6.42 -7.63 15.85
CA VAL A 151 -5.62 -6.65 15.07
C VAL A 151 -4.16 -6.55 15.53
N LYS A 152 -3.82 -7.06 16.72
CA LYS A 152 -2.45 -7.07 17.26
C LYS A 152 -1.74 -8.40 17.08
N ALA A 153 -2.44 -9.47 16.71
CA ALA A 153 -1.81 -10.76 16.48
C ALA A 153 -1.01 -10.76 15.17
N LEU A 154 0.08 -11.53 15.14
CA LEU A 154 0.83 -11.82 13.90
C LEU A 154 0.32 -13.08 13.20
N GLU A 155 -0.20 -14.03 13.98
CA GLU A 155 -0.60 -15.34 13.50
C GLU A 155 -1.73 -15.25 12.46
N GLY A 156 -1.52 -15.87 11.30
CA GLY A 156 -2.49 -15.92 10.20
C GLY A 156 -2.61 -14.63 9.39
N LYS A 157 -1.92 -13.55 9.78
CA LYS A 157 -1.98 -12.26 9.07
C LYS A 157 -1.34 -12.32 7.70
N GLY A 158 -0.25 -13.08 7.51
CA GLY A 158 0.34 -13.28 6.20
C GLY A 158 -0.64 -13.92 5.22
N LYS A 159 -1.34 -14.97 5.67
CA LYS A 159 -2.40 -15.62 4.89
C LYS A 159 -3.59 -14.68 4.61
N LEU A 160 -4.00 -13.88 5.59
CA LEU A 160 -5.05 -12.88 5.40
C LEU A 160 -4.67 -11.85 4.33
N VAL A 161 -3.45 -11.30 4.39
CA VAL A 161 -2.99 -10.30 3.42
C VAL A 161 -2.92 -10.91 2.02
N ALA A 162 -2.31 -12.10 1.87
CA ALA A 162 -2.23 -12.79 0.57
C ALA A 162 -3.63 -13.04 -0.04
N TRP A 163 -4.56 -13.57 0.76
CA TRP A 163 -5.94 -13.76 0.32
C TRP A 163 -6.63 -12.44 -0.06
N SER A 164 -6.43 -11.38 0.73
CA SER A 164 -7.03 -10.07 0.49
C SER A 164 -6.54 -9.41 -0.79
N GLU A 165 -5.28 -9.63 -1.15
CA GLU A 165 -4.67 -9.12 -2.36
C GLU A 165 -5.19 -9.84 -3.61
N ASP A 166 -5.38 -11.16 -3.53
CA ASP A 166 -6.00 -11.95 -4.60
C ASP A 166 -7.46 -11.54 -4.80
N TRP A 167 -8.17 -11.35 -3.69
CA TRP A 167 -9.53 -10.84 -3.66
C TRP A 167 -9.68 -9.48 -4.34
N ILE A 168 -8.80 -8.52 -4.01
CA ILE A 168 -8.83 -7.20 -4.65
C ILE A 168 -8.41 -7.27 -6.12
N THR A 169 -7.52 -8.18 -6.47
CA THR A 169 -7.13 -8.41 -7.87
C THR A 169 -8.32 -8.84 -8.72
N ILE A 170 -9.20 -9.70 -8.20
CA ILE A 170 -10.45 -10.06 -8.88
C ILE A 170 -11.30 -8.83 -9.19
N ALA A 171 -11.48 -7.93 -8.22
CA ALA A 171 -12.27 -6.70 -8.43
C ALA A 171 -11.74 -5.88 -9.61
N ASN A 172 -10.41 -5.70 -9.66
CA ASN A 172 -9.74 -4.96 -10.72
C ASN A 172 -9.88 -5.65 -12.09
N LEU A 173 -9.71 -6.97 -12.14
CA LEU A 173 -9.90 -7.76 -13.38
C LEU A 173 -11.33 -7.68 -13.91
N MET A 174 -12.30 -7.62 -13.01
CA MET A 174 -13.72 -7.53 -13.34
C MET A 174 -14.18 -6.09 -13.64
N GLY A 175 -13.30 -5.09 -13.49
CA GLY A 175 -13.66 -3.68 -13.64
C GLY A 175 -14.64 -3.17 -12.59
N LEU A 176 -14.69 -3.80 -11.41
CA LEU A 176 -15.63 -3.46 -10.36
C LEU A 176 -15.07 -2.36 -9.47
N CYS A 177 -15.94 -1.41 -9.11
CA CYS A 177 -15.62 -0.42 -8.09
C CYS A 177 -15.26 -1.13 -6.79
N ILE A 178 -14.06 -0.83 -6.28
CA ILE A 178 -13.52 -1.42 -5.06
C ILE A 178 -14.49 -1.17 -3.87
N PHE A 179 -15.13 0.00 -3.74
CA PHE A 179 -16.13 0.22 -2.68
C PHE A 179 -17.36 -0.70 -2.77
N ALA A 180 -17.83 -1.00 -3.97
CA ALA A 180 -18.93 -1.95 -4.15
C ALA A 180 -18.49 -3.39 -3.84
N TRP A 181 -17.20 -3.68 -4.02
CA TRP A 181 -16.58 -4.99 -3.84
C TRP A 181 -16.22 -5.30 -2.37
N TYR A 182 -15.42 -4.46 -1.72
CA TYR A 182 -14.86 -4.78 -0.40
C TYR A 182 -15.68 -4.22 0.77
N ARG A 183 -16.42 -3.10 0.60
CA ARG A 183 -17.08 -2.42 1.72
C ARG A 183 -18.27 -3.25 2.21
N SER A 184 -18.03 -4.02 3.26
CA SER A 184 -18.99 -4.95 3.86
C SER A 184 -18.96 -4.84 5.37
N ARG A 185 -20.12 -5.01 6.01
CA ARG A 185 -20.26 -4.91 7.47
C ARG A 185 -19.82 -6.19 8.19
N THR A 186 -19.82 -7.33 7.50
CA THR A 186 -19.43 -8.64 8.03
C THR A 186 -18.63 -9.40 6.99
N PHE A 187 -17.81 -10.36 7.42
CA PHE A 187 -17.01 -11.19 6.53
C PHE A 187 -17.89 -12.09 5.65
N SER A 188 -18.91 -12.72 6.23
CA SER A 188 -19.98 -13.40 5.47
C SER A 188 -20.60 -12.55 4.34
N MET A 189 -20.88 -11.27 4.58
CA MET A 189 -21.41 -10.37 3.53
C MET A 189 -20.37 -10.07 2.46
N LEU A 190 -19.09 -9.96 2.84
CA LEU A 190 -17.97 -9.77 1.93
C LEU A 190 -17.86 -10.97 0.98
N ILE A 191 -17.88 -12.20 1.50
CA ILE A 191 -17.84 -13.42 0.70
C ILE A 191 -19.05 -13.51 -0.23
N LYS A 192 -20.26 -13.30 0.31
CA LYS A 192 -21.49 -13.35 -0.48
C LYS A 192 -21.47 -12.36 -1.65
N ARG A 193 -21.15 -11.10 -1.38
CA ARG A 193 -21.21 -10.03 -2.40
C ARG A 193 -20.08 -10.08 -3.40
N GLY A 194 -18.85 -10.28 -2.93
CA GLY A 194 -17.69 -10.25 -3.82
C GLY A 194 -17.45 -11.59 -4.50
N LEU A 195 -17.64 -12.73 -3.84
CA LEU A 195 -17.28 -14.01 -4.45
C LEU A 195 -18.46 -14.62 -5.19
N GLU A 196 -19.57 -14.79 -4.48
CA GLU A 196 -20.71 -15.57 -4.99
C GLU A 196 -21.43 -14.79 -6.08
N LEU A 197 -21.92 -13.58 -5.76
CA LEU A 197 -22.68 -12.78 -6.71
C LEU A 197 -21.87 -12.40 -7.95
N VAL A 198 -20.57 -12.13 -7.81
CA VAL A 198 -19.74 -11.76 -8.98
C VAL A 198 -19.37 -12.96 -9.83
N THR A 199 -19.17 -14.14 -9.23
CA THR A 199 -19.04 -15.37 -10.01
C THR A 199 -20.30 -15.61 -10.84
N ASP A 200 -21.48 -15.52 -10.22
CA ASP A 200 -22.76 -15.70 -10.91
C ASP A 200 -22.96 -14.64 -12.00
N ALA A 201 -22.63 -13.38 -11.71
CA ALA A 201 -22.72 -12.29 -12.68
C ALA A 201 -21.78 -12.49 -13.88
N TYR A 202 -20.55 -12.98 -13.66
CA TYR A 202 -19.60 -13.30 -14.73
C TYR A 202 -20.17 -14.40 -15.64
N VAL A 203 -20.68 -15.49 -15.07
CA VAL A 203 -21.28 -16.59 -15.85
C VAL A 203 -22.49 -16.09 -16.63
N ALA A 204 -23.37 -15.31 -15.99
CA ALA A 204 -24.56 -14.76 -16.64
C ALA A 204 -24.23 -13.79 -17.79
N ALA A 205 -23.20 -12.95 -17.62
CA ALA A 205 -22.82 -11.95 -18.62
C ALA A 205 -22.04 -12.56 -19.80
N THR A 206 -21.19 -13.56 -19.55
CA THR A 206 -20.27 -14.10 -20.56
C THR A 206 -20.71 -15.44 -21.16
N GLY A 207 -21.55 -16.18 -20.45
CA GLY A 207 -21.88 -17.58 -20.78
C GLY A 207 -20.73 -18.56 -20.53
N LEU A 208 -19.59 -18.11 -20.03
CA LEU A 208 -18.42 -18.96 -19.76
C LEU A 208 -18.53 -19.61 -18.37
N PRO A 209 -18.20 -20.91 -18.25
CA PRO A 209 -18.21 -21.58 -16.96
C PRO A 209 -17.17 -20.96 -16.03
N MET A 210 -17.59 -20.62 -14.82
CA MET A 210 -16.73 -20.07 -13.77
C MET A 210 -17.19 -20.60 -12.41
N THR A 211 -16.24 -20.93 -11.53
CA THR A 211 -16.50 -21.22 -10.13
C THR A 211 -15.74 -20.26 -9.24
N LYS A 212 -16.11 -20.18 -7.96
CA LYS A 212 -15.47 -19.31 -6.96
C LYS A 212 -13.97 -19.63 -6.84
N GLU A 213 -13.63 -20.92 -6.88
CA GLU A 213 -12.27 -21.44 -6.76
C GLU A 213 -11.42 -21.05 -7.98
N ILE A 214 -11.99 -21.13 -9.18
CA ILE A 214 -11.31 -20.69 -10.41
C ILE A 214 -11.10 -19.17 -10.35
N LEU A 215 -12.10 -18.41 -9.91
CA LEU A 215 -12.01 -16.95 -9.82
C LEU A 215 -10.93 -16.49 -8.83
N LEU A 216 -10.86 -17.11 -7.64
CA LEU A 216 -9.78 -16.87 -6.66
C LEU A 216 -8.39 -17.20 -7.25
N ARG A 217 -8.27 -18.34 -7.93
CA ARG A 217 -7.01 -18.74 -8.59
C ARG A 217 -6.61 -17.79 -9.71
N CYS A 218 -7.55 -17.15 -10.40
CA CYS A 218 -7.26 -16.10 -11.37
C CYS A 218 -6.67 -14.85 -10.70
N GLY A 219 -7.22 -14.44 -9.54
CA GLY A 219 -6.65 -13.36 -8.73
C GLY A 219 -5.21 -13.66 -8.30
N GLU A 220 -4.98 -14.84 -7.73
CA GLU A 220 -3.66 -15.31 -7.29
C GLU A 220 -2.65 -15.37 -8.44
N ARG A 221 -3.07 -15.90 -9.61
CA ARG A 221 -2.23 -15.95 -10.82
C ARG A 221 -1.76 -14.57 -11.25
N VAL A 222 -2.68 -13.60 -11.32
CA VAL A 222 -2.34 -12.24 -11.76
C VAL A 222 -1.44 -11.55 -10.74
N TYR A 223 -1.68 -11.73 -9.45
CA TYR A 223 -0.82 -11.17 -8.41
C TYR A 223 0.62 -11.73 -8.49
N ASN A 224 0.76 -13.04 -8.70
CA ASN A 224 2.06 -13.67 -8.89
C ASN A 224 2.75 -13.19 -10.16
N LEU A 225 2.01 -12.99 -11.26
CA LEU A 225 2.57 -12.43 -12.49
C LEU A 225 3.12 -11.02 -12.27
N GLU A 226 2.41 -10.17 -11.52
CA GLU A 226 2.92 -8.85 -11.14
C GLU A 226 4.19 -8.95 -10.27
N LYS A 227 4.24 -9.87 -9.31
CA LYS A 227 5.46 -10.13 -8.52
C LYS A 227 6.62 -10.57 -9.41
N LEU A 228 6.39 -11.42 -10.41
CA LEU A 228 7.42 -11.82 -11.38
C LEU A 228 7.93 -10.64 -12.21
N ILE A 229 7.04 -9.73 -12.62
CA ILE A 229 7.45 -8.49 -13.30
C ILE A 229 8.34 -7.65 -12.37
N ASN A 230 7.96 -7.48 -11.10
CA ASN A 230 8.78 -6.77 -10.13
C ASN A 230 10.16 -7.41 -9.95
N LEU A 231 10.22 -8.73 -9.78
CA LEU A 231 11.49 -9.46 -9.64
C LEU A 231 12.37 -9.29 -10.88
N ARG A 232 11.79 -9.32 -12.09
CA ARG A 232 12.51 -9.05 -13.35
C ARG A 232 13.13 -7.65 -13.37
N GLU A 233 12.42 -6.66 -12.84
CA GLU A 233 12.88 -5.27 -12.74
C GLU A 233 13.77 -4.99 -11.50
N GLY A 234 14.14 -6.03 -10.74
CA GLY A 234 15.03 -5.91 -9.58
C GLY A 234 14.34 -5.46 -8.29
N ILE A 235 13.01 -5.55 -8.20
CA ILE A 235 12.22 -5.28 -7.00
C ILE A 235 11.94 -6.62 -6.29
N GLY A 236 12.85 -6.99 -5.39
CA GLY A 236 12.83 -8.23 -4.62
C GLY A 236 12.34 -8.06 -3.20
N ARG A 237 12.69 -9.05 -2.35
CA ARG A 237 12.32 -9.11 -0.94
C ARG A 237 12.79 -7.87 -0.16
N GLU A 238 13.97 -7.34 -0.49
CA GLU A 238 14.53 -6.13 0.14
C GLU A 238 13.65 -4.89 -0.03
N SER A 239 12.76 -4.92 -1.03
CA SER A 239 11.81 -3.85 -1.32
C SER A 239 10.46 -4.03 -0.63
N ASP A 240 10.27 -5.12 0.13
CA ASP A 240 9.03 -5.46 0.85
C ASP A 240 9.09 -5.06 2.35
N TYR A 241 9.77 -3.95 2.64
CA TYR A 241 9.91 -3.38 3.99
C TYR A 241 9.31 -1.96 4.09
N PRO A 242 8.74 -1.59 5.26
CA PRO A 242 8.34 -0.22 5.55
C PRO A 242 9.57 0.71 5.72
N PRO A 243 9.39 2.04 5.60
CA PRO A 243 10.43 3.01 5.91
C PRO A 243 10.98 2.85 7.35
N ALA A 244 12.29 3.07 7.52
CA ALA A 244 12.97 2.95 8.81
C ALA A 244 12.30 3.75 9.95
N ARG A 245 11.75 4.92 9.62
CA ARG A 245 10.99 5.77 10.57
C ARG A 245 9.89 5.00 11.31
N PHE A 246 9.22 4.04 10.67
CA PHE A 246 8.14 3.29 11.32
C PHE A 246 8.66 2.29 12.36
N PHE A 247 9.94 1.94 12.34
CA PHE A 247 10.60 1.11 13.35
C PHE A 247 11.30 1.97 14.41
N ASP A 248 11.95 3.05 13.99
CA ASP A 248 12.86 3.84 14.84
C ASP A 248 12.17 4.94 15.65
N GLU A 249 11.07 5.49 15.13
CA GLU A 249 10.43 6.69 15.69
C GLU A 249 9.01 6.35 16.20
N PRO A 250 8.83 6.18 17.53
CA PRO A 250 7.52 5.94 18.12
C PRO A 250 6.55 7.08 17.80
N MET A 251 5.28 6.73 17.64
CA MET A 251 4.23 7.71 17.38
C MET A 251 4.16 8.76 18.51
N PRO A 252 4.28 10.06 18.20
CA PRO A 252 4.48 11.10 19.22
C PRO A 252 3.24 11.33 20.09
N ASP A 253 2.04 11.16 19.52
CA ASP A 253 0.77 11.49 20.15
C ASP A 253 -0.39 10.58 19.66
N GLY A 254 -1.62 10.94 20.03
CA GLY A 254 -2.82 10.23 19.61
C GLY A 254 -3.04 8.85 20.27
N PRO A 255 -4.05 8.09 19.80
CA PRO A 255 -4.44 6.80 20.40
C PRO A 255 -3.36 5.72 20.37
N GLY A 256 -2.43 5.79 19.41
CA GLY A 256 -1.30 4.86 19.34
C GLY A 256 0.01 5.47 19.81
N LYS A 257 0.00 6.52 20.65
CA LYS A 257 1.21 7.12 21.20
C LYS A 257 2.18 6.05 21.72
N GLY A 258 3.44 6.14 21.31
CA GLY A 258 4.49 5.18 21.66
C GLY A 258 4.52 3.92 20.79
N ALA A 259 3.57 3.73 19.87
CA ALA A 259 3.60 2.62 18.93
C ALA A 259 4.68 2.81 17.86
N HIS A 260 5.36 1.73 17.54
CA HIS A 260 6.27 1.57 16.41
C HIS A 260 6.20 0.11 15.98
N LEU A 261 6.70 -0.19 14.78
CA LEU A 261 6.86 -1.57 14.33
C LEU A 261 8.08 -2.19 15.03
N ASP A 262 7.96 -3.48 15.36
CA ASP A 262 9.10 -4.29 15.80
C ASP A 262 9.66 -5.06 14.59
N SER A 263 10.98 -4.99 14.40
CA SER A 263 11.64 -5.60 13.23
C SER A 263 11.60 -7.13 13.28
N THR A 264 11.62 -7.74 14.47
CA THR A 264 11.54 -9.20 14.64
C THR A 264 10.14 -9.69 14.30
N ASP A 265 9.13 -9.01 14.83
CA ASP A 265 7.73 -9.32 14.56
C ASP A 265 7.39 -9.13 13.08
N TYR A 266 7.89 -8.05 12.47
CA TYR A 266 7.70 -7.79 11.04
C TYR A 266 8.36 -8.87 10.17
N GLU A 267 9.56 -9.32 10.54
CA GLU A 267 10.27 -10.39 9.84
C GLU A 267 9.52 -11.73 9.91
N ILE A 268 8.96 -12.07 11.08
CA ILE A 268 8.10 -13.24 11.25
C ILE A 268 6.88 -13.14 10.33
N LEU A 269 6.23 -11.97 10.32
CA LEU A 269 5.04 -11.71 9.54
C LEU A 269 5.30 -11.76 8.02
N LEU A 270 6.40 -11.17 7.55
CA LEU A 270 6.79 -11.21 6.14
C LEU A 270 7.08 -12.64 5.68
N ASN A 271 7.72 -13.45 6.53
CA ASN A 271 7.96 -14.85 6.24
C ASN A 271 6.67 -15.69 6.25
N ASP A 272 5.72 -15.40 7.15
CA ASP A 272 4.39 -16.01 7.13
C ASP A 272 3.66 -15.70 5.81
N TYR A 273 3.71 -14.44 5.37
CA TYR A 273 3.14 -14.01 4.10
C TYR A 273 3.75 -14.77 2.91
N TYR A 274 5.08 -14.87 2.83
CA TYR A 274 5.74 -15.61 1.75
C TYR A 274 5.38 -17.09 1.74
N ARG A 275 5.30 -17.74 2.90
CA ARG A 275 4.82 -19.14 2.98
C ARG A 275 3.38 -19.27 2.50
N ALA A 276 2.50 -18.35 2.91
CA ALA A 276 1.10 -18.35 2.48
C ALA A 276 0.95 -18.15 0.96
N ARG A 277 1.85 -17.38 0.34
CA ARG A 277 1.93 -17.17 -1.10
C ARG A 277 2.52 -18.35 -1.88
N GLY A 278 3.14 -19.32 -1.21
CA GLY A 278 3.97 -20.34 -1.88
C GLY A 278 5.25 -19.74 -2.47
N TRP A 279 5.84 -18.77 -1.76
CA TRP A 279 7.10 -18.13 -2.10
C TRP A 279 8.19 -18.58 -1.13
N ASP A 280 9.43 -18.56 -1.56
CA ASP A 280 10.59 -18.84 -0.72
C ASP A 280 10.79 -17.69 0.29
N PRO A 281 10.75 -17.96 1.61
CA PRO A 281 10.99 -16.94 2.62
C PRO A 281 12.37 -16.29 2.53
N VAL A 282 13.40 -16.94 2.00
CA VAL A 282 14.73 -16.32 1.91
C VAL A 282 14.79 -15.29 0.78
N THR A 283 14.25 -15.64 -0.38
CA THR A 283 14.40 -14.83 -1.60
C THR A 283 13.17 -13.97 -1.92
N GLY A 284 12.01 -14.28 -1.36
CA GLY A 284 10.71 -13.68 -1.71
C GLY A 284 10.21 -14.06 -3.12
N CYS A 285 10.83 -15.07 -3.75
CA CYS A 285 10.46 -15.53 -5.09
C CYS A 285 9.38 -16.62 -5.03
N PRO A 286 8.39 -16.62 -5.95
CA PRO A 286 7.48 -17.76 -6.09
C PRO A 286 8.24 -19.08 -6.34
N THR A 287 7.85 -20.17 -5.67
CA THR A 287 8.51 -21.46 -5.89
C THR A 287 8.14 -22.06 -7.25
N PRO A 288 8.98 -22.94 -7.82
CA PRO A 288 8.66 -23.64 -9.06
C PRO A 288 7.29 -24.35 -9.03
N GLU A 289 6.95 -24.98 -7.91
CA GLU A 289 5.67 -25.67 -7.71
C GLU A 289 4.50 -24.69 -7.77
N LYS A 290 4.64 -23.50 -7.15
CA LYS A 290 3.63 -22.45 -7.21
C LYS A 290 3.48 -21.89 -8.62
N LEU A 291 4.57 -21.74 -9.37
CA LEU A 291 4.52 -21.29 -10.77
C LEU A 291 3.84 -22.33 -11.67
N GLU A 292 4.13 -23.61 -11.50
CA GLU A 292 3.45 -24.70 -12.22
C GLU A 292 1.96 -24.75 -11.86
N GLU A 293 1.63 -24.66 -10.56
CA GLU A 293 0.25 -24.58 -10.08
C GLU A 293 -0.50 -23.41 -10.72
N LEU A 294 0.11 -22.25 -10.85
CA LEU A 294 -0.54 -21.08 -11.44
C LEU A 294 -0.49 -21.06 -12.97
N GLY A 295 0.20 -21.99 -13.63
CA GLY A 295 0.39 -21.98 -15.07
C GLY A 295 1.22 -20.78 -15.56
N LEU A 296 2.23 -20.41 -14.76
CA LEU A 296 3.16 -19.30 -15.01
C LEU A 296 4.57 -19.78 -15.36
N THR A 297 4.76 -21.07 -15.62
CA THR A 297 6.02 -21.61 -16.12
C THR A 297 6.25 -21.18 -17.57
N THR A 298 7.48 -20.77 -17.90
CA THR A 298 7.89 -20.58 -19.29
C THR A 298 8.14 -21.97 -19.89
N SER A 299 7.44 -22.30 -20.98
CA SER A 299 7.76 -23.43 -21.85
C SER A 299 9.14 -23.29 -22.49
#